data_AF-A0AAE6Q8S2-F1
#
_entry.id   AF-A0AAE6Q8S2-F1
#
_cell.length_a   1.000
_cell.length_b   1.000
_cell.length_c   1.000
_cell.angle_alpha   90.00
_cell.angle_beta   90.00
_cell.angle_gamma   90.00
#
_symmetry.space_group_name_H-M   'P 1'
#
loop_
_entity.id
_entity.type
_entity.pdbx_description
1 polymer ?
#
loop_
_entity_poly.entity_id
_entity_poly.type
_entity_poly.pdbx_seq_one_letter_code
_entity_poly.pdbx_strand_id
1 'polypeptide(L)'
;MNKTSSIFLFCAIFVILATTLFAYFYFREKLNGMPLLIGIYTFLAIEGISLIFSFINLIKHRKGICIKYDSKDLIINTDKQNVIFIEMPQDELYKIEPDCNITNLVQHTGNIYDCSTYVSQNHGFLSPETKYKLNNTTNVSILTCQEDFHDIRGTSGLCIVVKNNPQLAELTQPSSLSISYNSKKKNTALLSLFSPRLYGHNNPKYFYSALQDKAIPIESLGNSECTVYDHVVSNILSTLPTEHSDDNSWFETGYGKIAISFFTKFSIQDISTYKKPFEPAITEALQHKIKRVQEYISNMTQEQCTDEFNKHVFSIIKNIHTSTSLKTTQYSFLHYNRHVNIRERICDLIYSDIYEHPLYRCIHIIAVQNCENNDPDMATNQFIINIFNTANIHLDTQPITRFIKNPDTLITQDTNIENEDFRRAIYELLGNKQQVSFRELIKLARNYMINRYSEHMKFYTIDTSDIELDIDYVTILTPERAITHNNTINDIDSVEEHSSTTRLIHD
;
A
#
# COMPACT_ATOMS: atom_id res chain seq x y z
N MET A 1 -0.45 -7.12 -29.21
CA MET A 1 0.11 -6.54 -30.45
C MET A 1 1.05 -5.43 -30.04
N ASN A 2 2.31 -5.38 -30.51
CA ASN A 2 3.23 -4.32 -30.09
C ASN A 2 3.01 -3.01 -30.86
N LYS A 3 3.65 -1.92 -30.40
CA LYS A 3 3.53 -0.56 -30.96
C LYS A 3 3.80 -0.52 -32.47
N THR A 4 4.83 -1.22 -32.92
CA THR A 4 5.22 -1.30 -34.34
C THR A 4 4.15 -2.00 -35.17
N SER A 5 3.61 -3.12 -34.67
CA SER A 5 2.53 -3.85 -35.32
C SER A 5 1.25 -3.01 -35.40
N SER A 6 0.93 -2.20 -34.39
CA SER A 6 -0.24 -1.31 -34.44
C SER A 6 -0.08 -0.19 -35.47
N ILE A 7 1.12 0.37 -35.64
CA ILE A 7 1.39 1.38 -36.67
C ILE A 7 1.25 0.73 -38.05
N PHE A 8 1.86 -0.45 -38.23
CA PHE A 8 1.81 -1.18 -39.48
C PHE A 8 0.36 -1.54 -39.87
N LEU A 9 -0.45 -2.04 -38.93
CA LEU A 9 -1.85 -2.35 -39.16
C LEU A 9 -2.65 -1.11 -39.60
N PHE A 10 -2.45 0.04 -38.95
CA PHE A 10 -3.10 1.29 -39.34
C PHE A 10 -2.71 1.71 -40.77
N CYS A 11 -1.41 1.69 -41.09
CA CYS A 11 -0.93 2.02 -42.42
C CYS A 11 -1.46 1.04 -43.48
N ALA A 12 -1.48 -0.26 -43.21
CA ALA A 12 -1.98 -1.27 -44.13
C ALA A 12 -3.48 -1.07 -44.44
N ILE A 13 -4.32 -0.88 -43.42
CA ILE A 13 -5.76 -0.63 -43.60
C ILE A 13 -5.99 0.69 -44.36
N PHE A 14 -5.19 1.73 -44.07
CA PHE A 14 -5.29 3.00 -44.78
C PHE A 14 -4.96 2.85 -46.28
N VAL A 15 -3.90 2.11 -46.61
CA VAL A 15 -3.53 1.84 -48.00
C VAL A 15 -4.62 1.03 -48.71
N ILE A 16 -5.13 -0.02 -48.06
CA ILE A 16 -6.23 -0.84 -48.58
C ILE A 16 -7.44 0.05 -48.89
N LEU A 17 -7.91 0.86 -47.94
CA LEU A 17 -9.03 1.78 -48.14
C LEU A 17 -8.78 2.76 -49.29
N ALA A 18 -7.58 3.35 -49.37
CA ALA A 18 -7.22 4.27 -50.45
C ALA A 18 -7.25 3.57 -51.83
N THR A 19 -6.76 2.33 -51.91
CA THR A 19 -6.81 1.54 -53.15
C THR A 19 -8.24 1.15 -53.53
N THR A 20 -9.08 0.76 -52.56
CA THR A 20 -10.49 0.42 -52.76
C THR A 20 -11.28 1.64 -53.26
N LEU A 21 -11.05 2.82 -52.67
CA LEU A 21 -11.65 4.08 -53.11
C LEU A 21 -11.19 4.47 -54.52
N PHE A 22 -9.89 4.38 -54.80
CA PHE A 22 -9.35 4.68 -56.13
C PHE A 22 -9.95 3.77 -57.20
N ALA A 23 -10.00 2.46 -56.94
CA ALA A 23 -10.62 1.48 -57.83
C ALA A 23 -12.11 1.77 -58.04
N TYR A 24 -12.85 2.10 -56.98
CA TYR A 24 -14.26 2.47 -57.08
C TYR A 24 -14.46 3.68 -57.99
N PHE A 25 -13.71 4.77 -57.80
CA PHE A 25 -13.83 5.96 -58.63
C PHE A 25 -13.42 5.70 -60.09
N TYR A 26 -12.37 4.91 -60.30
CA TYR A 26 -11.88 4.58 -61.65
C TYR A 26 -12.86 3.69 -62.44
N PHE A 27 -13.53 2.75 -61.77
CA PHE A 27 -14.46 1.83 -62.42
C PHE A 27 -15.93 2.24 -62.33
N ARG A 28 -16.26 3.37 -61.67
CA ARG A 28 -17.65 3.81 -61.40
C ARG A 28 -18.54 3.81 -62.64
N GLU A 29 -18.04 4.23 -63.79
CA GLU A 29 -18.80 4.27 -65.05
C GLU A 29 -19.07 2.89 -65.66
N LYS A 30 -18.31 1.86 -65.26
CA LYS A 30 -18.45 0.48 -65.72
C LYS A 30 -19.24 -0.41 -64.74
N LEU A 31 -19.51 0.07 -63.53
CA LEU A 31 -20.19 -0.66 -62.47
C LEU A 31 -21.70 -0.40 -62.50
N ASN A 32 -22.43 -1.07 -63.41
CA ASN A 32 -23.87 -0.83 -63.64
C ASN A 32 -24.82 -1.74 -62.83
N GLY A 33 -24.31 -2.51 -61.84
CA GLY A 33 -25.10 -3.46 -61.06
C GLY A 33 -25.38 -3.00 -59.62
N MET A 34 -26.66 -2.83 -59.26
CA MET A 34 -27.09 -2.52 -57.88
C MET A 34 -26.51 -3.47 -56.80
N PRO A 35 -26.50 -4.81 -56.97
CA PRO A 35 -25.94 -5.72 -55.98
C PRO A 35 -24.43 -5.52 -55.75
N LEU A 36 -23.71 -5.20 -56.82
CA LEU A 36 -22.26 -5.01 -56.78
C LEU A 36 -21.91 -3.68 -56.11
N LEU A 37 -22.70 -2.63 -56.36
CA LEU A 37 -22.58 -1.34 -55.70
C LEU A 37 -22.83 -1.45 -54.18
N ILE A 38 -23.85 -2.21 -53.76
CA ILE A 38 -24.13 -2.50 -52.35
C ILE A 38 -22.98 -3.28 -51.71
N GLY A 39 -22.40 -4.26 -52.41
CA GLY A 39 -21.24 -5.01 -51.96
C GLY A 39 -20.02 -4.11 -51.71
N ILE A 40 -19.72 -3.20 -52.64
CA ILE A 40 -18.62 -2.23 -52.47
C ILE A 40 -18.87 -1.29 -51.29
N TYR A 41 -20.08 -0.77 -51.11
CA TYR A 41 -20.39 0.08 -49.96
C TYR A 41 -20.29 -0.65 -48.63
N THR A 42 -20.72 -1.92 -48.59
CA THR A 42 -20.59 -2.76 -47.39
C THR A 42 -19.12 -2.98 -47.05
N PHE A 43 -18.29 -3.26 -48.07
CA PHE A 43 -16.85 -3.45 -47.90
C PHE A 43 -16.15 -2.17 -47.43
N LEU A 44 -16.44 -1.01 -48.04
CA LEU A 44 -15.95 0.30 -47.60
C LEU A 44 -16.38 0.62 -46.16
N ALA A 45 -17.60 0.26 -45.76
CA ALA A 45 -18.07 0.44 -44.39
C ALA A 45 -17.25 -0.43 -43.40
N ILE A 46 -16.96 -1.68 -43.75
CA ILE A 46 -16.12 -2.58 -42.93
C ILE A 46 -14.69 -2.04 -42.82
N GLU A 47 -14.09 -1.59 -43.93
CA GLU A 47 -12.75 -0.98 -43.94
C GLU A 47 -12.73 0.31 -43.09
N GLY A 48 -13.76 1.16 -43.20
CA GLY A 48 -13.90 2.38 -42.41
C GLY A 48 -13.99 2.10 -40.91
N ILE A 49 -14.81 1.13 -40.50
CA ILE A 49 -14.90 0.69 -39.09
C ILE A 49 -13.55 0.13 -38.62
N SER A 50 -12.88 -0.66 -39.46
CA SER A 50 -11.57 -1.24 -39.16
C SER A 50 -10.48 -0.17 -39.01
N LEU A 51 -10.53 0.89 -39.82
CA LEU A 51 -9.63 2.03 -39.73
C LEU A 51 -9.84 2.79 -38.42
N ILE A 52 -11.09 3.07 -38.06
CA ILE A 52 -11.43 3.71 -36.78
C ILE A 52 -10.91 2.87 -35.62
N PHE A 53 -11.14 1.56 -35.64
CA PHE A 53 -10.66 0.64 -34.62
C PHE A 53 -9.13 0.65 -34.51
N SER A 54 -8.43 0.56 -35.64
CA SER A 54 -6.97 0.59 -35.72
C SER A 54 -6.39 1.92 -35.24
N PHE A 55 -7.04 3.04 -35.57
CA PHE A 55 -6.66 4.37 -35.11
C PHE A 55 -6.82 4.52 -33.59
N ILE A 56 -7.94 4.07 -33.02
CA ILE A 56 -8.17 4.05 -31.58
C ILE A 56 -7.13 3.16 -30.88
N ASN A 57 -6.82 1.99 -31.47
CA ASN A 57 -5.79 1.09 -30.96
C ASN A 57 -4.40 1.75 -30.95
N LEU A 58 -4.05 2.47 -32.02
CA LEU A 58 -2.80 3.22 -32.14
C LEU A 58 -2.71 4.34 -31.10
N ILE A 59 -3.77 5.12 -30.92
CA ILE A 59 -3.84 6.16 -29.88
C ILE A 59 -3.63 5.54 -28.51
N LYS A 60 -4.32 4.42 -28.22
CA LYS A 60 -4.15 3.71 -26.95
C LYS A 60 -2.70 3.26 -26.79
N HIS A 61 -2.08 2.58 -27.76
CA HIS A 61 -0.66 2.17 -27.67
C HIS A 61 0.35 3.31 -27.47
N ARG A 62 -0.02 4.56 -27.79
CA ARG A 62 0.85 5.72 -27.58
C ARG A 62 0.68 6.37 -26.20
N LYS A 63 -0.33 5.98 -25.41
CA LYS A 63 -0.48 6.47 -24.03
C LYS A 63 0.50 5.74 -23.10
N GLY A 64 1.13 6.50 -22.21
CA GLY A 64 2.13 6.01 -21.25
C GLY A 64 3.56 6.47 -21.56
N ILE A 65 4.47 6.16 -20.66
CA ILE A 65 5.90 6.43 -20.73
C ILE A 65 6.56 5.27 -21.48
N CYS A 66 7.29 5.58 -22.56
CA CYS A 66 7.97 4.58 -23.38
C CYS A 66 9.21 4.04 -22.65
N ILE A 67 9.35 2.72 -22.61
CA ILE A 67 10.58 2.06 -22.18
C ILE A 67 11.53 1.99 -23.36
N LYS A 68 12.80 2.33 -23.15
CA LYS A 68 13.91 2.05 -24.06
C LYS A 68 14.74 0.95 -23.42
N TYR A 69 14.90 -0.17 -24.09
CA TYR A 69 15.85 -1.18 -23.64
C TYR A 69 17.24 -0.77 -24.13
N ASP A 70 18.09 -0.29 -23.23
CA ASP A 70 19.50 -0.07 -23.50
C ASP A 70 20.28 -0.97 -22.55
N SER A 71 20.82 -2.07 -23.06
CA SER A 71 21.65 -3.02 -22.31
C SER A 71 23.07 -2.49 -22.05
N LYS A 72 23.28 -1.17 -22.10
CA LYS A 72 24.59 -0.53 -22.00
C LYS A 72 24.68 0.25 -20.70
N ASP A 73 25.91 0.49 -20.26
CA ASP A 73 26.22 1.38 -19.13
C ASP A 73 25.38 2.66 -19.21
N LEU A 74 24.64 2.91 -18.13
CA LEU A 74 23.72 4.03 -17.99
C LEU A 74 24.53 5.34 -17.98
N ILE A 75 24.64 6.04 -19.12
CA ILE A 75 25.35 7.33 -19.21
C ILE A 75 24.39 8.44 -18.77
N ILE A 76 24.56 8.93 -17.54
CA ILE A 76 23.73 10.01 -16.98
C ILE A 76 24.58 11.25 -16.74
N ASN A 77 24.06 12.39 -17.19
CA ASN A 77 24.64 13.68 -16.86
C ASN A 77 23.96 14.24 -15.60
N THR A 78 24.56 14.02 -14.44
CA THR A 78 24.01 14.42 -13.13
C THR A 78 23.81 15.92 -12.97
N ASP A 79 24.49 16.76 -13.76
CA ASP A 79 24.26 18.22 -13.73
C ASP A 79 22.92 18.60 -14.37
N LYS A 80 22.40 17.74 -15.26
CA LYS A 80 21.21 18.01 -16.10
C LYS A 80 20.08 17.02 -15.90
N GLN A 81 20.34 15.90 -15.22
CA GLN A 81 19.41 14.79 -15.09
C GLN A 81 19.46 14.21 -13.68
N ASN A 82 18.28 13.84 -13.18
CA ASN A 82 18.11 13.05 -11.96
C ASN A 82 17.54 11.69 -12.34
N VAL A 83 17.73 10.67 -11.51
CA VAL A 83 17.19 9.33 -11.78
C VAL A 83 16.41 8.81 -10.60
N ILE A 84 15.24 8.25 -10.89
CA ILE A 84 14.50 7.43 -9.94
C ILE A 84 14.80 5.97 -10.30
N PHE A 85 15.56 5.30 -9.45
CA PHE A 85 15.96 3.91 -9.61
C PHE A 85 15.11 3.01 -8.72
N ILE A 86 14.49 2.01 -9.33
CA ILE A 86 13.65 1.04 -8.65
C ILE A 86 14.36 -0.30 -8.75
N GLU A 87 14.96 -0.72 -7.64
CA GLU A 87 15.69 -1.97 -7.57
C GLU A 87 14.72 -3.15 -7.67
N MET A 88 15.01 -4.07 -8.58
CA MET A 88 14.22 -5.29 -8.73
C MET A 88 15.07 -6.47 -9.19
N PRO A 89 14.77 -7.68 -8.72
CA PRO A 89 15.48 -8.89 -9.15
C PRO A 89 15.41 -9.10 -10.67
N GLN A 90 16.47 -9.67 -11.23
CA GLN A 90 16.55 -9.90 -12.69
C GLN A 90 15.45 -10.84 -13.19
N ASP A 91 15.04 -11.80 -12.36
CA ASP A 91 13.92 -12.70 -12.61
C ASP A 91 12.56 -12.01 -12.50
N GLU A 92 12.45 -10.78 -12.03
CA GLU A 92 11.17 -10.04 -12.04
C GLU A 92 11.08 -9.09 -13.24
N LEU A 93 12.22 -8.70 -13.82
CA LEU A 93 12.30 -7.78 -14.97
C LEU A 93 11.59 -8.29 -16.23
N TYR A 94 11.53 -9.61 -16.45
CA TYR A 94 10.89 -10.17 -17.64
C TYR A 94 9.39 -9.86 -17.71
N LYS A 95 8.76 -9.53 -16.58
CA LYS A 95 7.33 -9.17 -16.51
C LYS A 95 7.05 -7.80 -17.13
N ILE A 96 8.06 -6.95 -17.24
CA ILE A 96 7.94 -5.62 -17.86
C ILE A 96 8.21 -5.77 -19.36
N GLU A 97 7.17 -5.65 -20.18
CA GLU A 97 7.31 -5.74 -21.63
C GLU A 97 7.92 -4.46 -22.21
N PRO A 98 9.10 -4.51 -22.87
CA PRO A 98 9.77 -3.31 -23.39
C PRO A 98 9.00 -2.64 -24.54
N ASP A 99 8.16 -3.41 -25.23
CA ASP A 99 7.32 -2.97 -26.35
C ASP A 99 6.05 -2.20 -25.92
N CYS A 100 5.79 -2.16 -24.60
CA CYS A 100 4.61 -1.58 -24.00
C CYS A 100 4.97 -0.35 -23.13
N ASN A 101 4.11 0.66 -23.12
CA ASN A 101 4.37 1.86 -22.33
C ASN A 101 3.86 1.69 -20.90
N ILE A 102 4.60 2.22 -19.93
CA ILE A 102 4.20 2.28 -18.52
C ILE A 102 3.17 3.40 -18.34
N THR A 103 2.00 3.07 -17.82
CA THR A 103 0.94 4.05 -17.51
C THR A 103 0.96 4.46 -16.04
N ASN A 104 1.31 3.52 -15.17
CA ASN A 104 1.39 3.75 -13.75
C ASN A 104 2.44 2.83 -13.13
N LEU A 105 3.13 3.33 -12.12
CA LEU A 105 4.00 2.57 -11.25
C LEU A 105 3.64 2.93 -9.82
N VAL A 106 3.30 1.95 -9.00
CA VAL A 106 2.96 2.18 -7.60
C VAL A 106 3.80 1.27 -6.74
N GLN A 107 4.62 1.85 -5.87
CA GLN A 107 5.31 1.11 -4.84
C GLN A 107 4.62 1.36 -3.52
N HIS A 108 4.05 0.30 -2.96
CA HIS A 108 3.59 0.30 -1.58
C HIS A 108 4.69 -0.29 -0.72
N THR A 109 5.24 0.46 0.22
CA THR A 109 6.15 -0.09 1.24
C THR A 109 5.33 -0.55 2.44
N GLY A 110 4.33 -1.39 2.21
CA GLY A 110 3.35 -1.75 3.23
C GLY A 110 3.96 -2.58 4.37
N ASN A 111 4.96 -3.41 4.07
CA ASN A 111 5.56 -4.43 4.93
C ASN A 111 6.97 -4.77 4.42
N ILE A 112 7.88 -5.26 5.28
CA ILE A 112 9.13 -5.94 4.84
C ILE A 112 8.83 -7.03 3.78
N TYR A 113 7.65 -7.65 3.85
CA TYR A 113 7.16 -8.74 3.00
C TYR A 113 6.46 -8.30 1.71
N ASP A 114 6.06 -7.03 1.60
CA ASP A 114 5.20 -6.57 0.52
C ASP A 114 5.60 -5.14 0.11
N CYS A 115 6.91 -4.93 -0.07
CA CYS A 115 7.40 -3.89 -0.97
C CYS A 115 7.11 -4.35 -2.39
N SER A 116 5.84 -4.35 -2.75
CA SER A 116 5.40 -4.76 -4.06
C SER A 116 5.26 -3.53 -4.94
N THR A 117 6.04 -3.54 -6.02
CA THR A 117 5.90 -2.57 -7.08
C THR A 117 4.89 -3.09 -8.07
N TYR A 118 3.82 -2.34 -8.26
CA TYR A 118 2.84 -2.60 -9.28
C TYR A 118 3.17 -1.77 -10.50
N VAL A 119 3.38 -2.42 -11.64
CA VAL A 119 3.58 -1.75 -12.92
C VAL A 119 2.35 -2.01 -13.78
N SER A 120 1.69 -0.92 -14.18
CA SER A 120 0.67 -0.97 -15.21
C SER A 120 1.30 -0.67 -16.56
N GLN A 121 1.05 -1.55 -17.54
CA GLN A 121 1.42 -1.31 -18.92
C GLN A 121 0.21 -1.32 -19.85
N ASN A 122 0.33 -0.55 -20.92
CA ASN A 122 -0.72 -0.38 -21.89
C ASN A 122 -0.45 -1.20 -23.16
N HIS A 123 -1.28 -2.22 -23.37
CA HIS A 123 -1.21 -3.15 -24.49
C HIS A 123 -2.21 -2.80 -25.61
N GLY A 124 -2.74 -1.57 -25.62
CA GLY A 124 -3.63 -1.08 -26.67
C GLY A 124 -5.12 -1.25 -26.35
N PHE A 125 -5.94 -1.38 -27.39
CA PHE A 125 -7.39 -1.52 -27.27
C PHE A 125 -7.84 -2.96 -27.05
N LEU A 126 -7.10 -3.92 -27.62
CA LEU A 126 -7.46 -5.35 -27.64
C LEU A 126 -7.09 -6.10 -26.35
N SER A 127 -6.29 -5.49 -25.49
CA SER A 127 -5.91 -6.07 -24.20
C SER A 127 -6.08 -4.99 -23.13
N PRO A 128 -6.79 -5.26 -22.02
CA PRO A 128 -6.90 -4.32 -20.92
C PRO A 128 -5.51 -3.93 -20.39
N GLU A 129 -5.42 -2.77 -19.75
CA GLU A 129 -4.23 -2.36 -19.01
C GLU A 129 -3.82 -3.50 -18.07
N THR A 130 -2.64 -4.06 -18.32
CA THR A 130 -2.18 -5.23 -17.56
C THR A 130 -1.38 -4.71 -16.37
N LYS A 131 -1.75 -5.19 -15.19
CA LYS A 131 -1.11 -4.84 -13.93
C LYS A 131 -0.25 -6.00 -13.49
N TYR A 132 1.06 -5.77 -13.44
CA TYR A 132 2.03 -6.74 -12.98
C TYR A 132 2.40 -6.41 -11.54
N LYS A 133 2.28 -7.40 -10.65
CA LYS A 133 2.88 -7.34 -9.31
C LYS A 133 4.33 -7.81 -9.45
N LEU A 134 5.27 -6.93 -9.15
CA LEU A 134 6.69 -7.26 -9.04
C LEU A 134 6.99 -7.60 -7.58
N ASN A 135 7.52 -8.79 -7.36
CA ASN A 135 7.87 -9.26 -6.02
C ASN A 135 9.29 -8.81 -5.68
N ASN A 136 9.60 -8.75 -4.38
CA ASN A 136 10.95 -8.49 -3.86
C ASN A 136 11.60 -7.20 -4.40
N THR A 137 10.82 -6.17 -4.71
CA THR A 137 11.38 -4.84 -5.01
C THR A 137 11.83 -4.18 -3.72
N THR A 138 13.14 -4.17 -3.49
CA THR A 138 13.76 -3.87 -2.20
C THR A 138 13.83 -2.38 -1.91
N ASN A 139 14.09 -1.54 -2.93
CA ASN A 139 14.41 -0.15 -2.70
C ASN A 139 14.05 0.76 -3.90
N VAL A 140 13.63 2.00 -3.59
CA VAL A 140 13.60 3.09 -4.58
C VAL A 140 14.53 4.19 -4.14
N SER A 141 15.50 4.47 -5.00
CA SER A 141 16.52 5.48 -4.76
C SER A 141 16.36 6.63 -5.74
N ILE A 142 16.51 7.85 -5.24
CA ILE A 142 16.60 9.05 -6.07
C ILE A 142 18.09 9.36 -6.18
N LEU A 143 18.63 9.20 -7.38
CA LEU A 143 20.05 9.36 -7.68
C LEU A 143 20.23 10.76 -8.27
N THR A 144 21.01 11.59 -7.59
CA THR A 144 21.21 13.01 -7.94
C THR A 144 22.66 13.38 -8.12
N CYS A 145 23.60 12.55 -7.63
CA CYS A 145 25.03 12.75 -7.79
C CYS A 145 25.73 11.48 -8.29
N GLN A 146 26.97 11.61 -8.80
CA GLN A 146 27.73 10.49 -9.37
C GLN A 146 28.03 9.37 -8.36
N GLU A 147 28.13 9.69 -7.07
CA GLU A 147 28.36 8.72 -5.99
C GLU A 147 27.17 7.77 -5.86
N ASP A 148 25.94 8.29 -5.89
CA ASP A 148 24.70 7.49 -5.85
C ASP A 148 24.65 6.46 -6.99
N PHE A 149 25.20 6.79 -8.17
CA PHE A 149 25.23 5.89 -9.32
C PHE A 149 26.26 4.77 -9.17
N HIS A 150 27.29 4.96 -8.35
CA HIS A 150 28.23 3.89 -8.03
C HIS A 150 27.56 2.81 -7.18
N ASP A 151 26.66 3.21 -6.26
CA ASP A 151 25.99 2.30 -5.32
C ASP A 151 25.01 1.32 -5.99
N ILE A 152 24.54 1.65 -7.19
CA ILE A 152 23.68 0.76 -7.99
C ILE A 152 24.44 -0.08 -9.02
N ARG A 153 25.78 0.01 -9.08
CA ARG A 153 26.58 -0.82 -9.99
C ARG A 153 26.52 -2.28 -9.55
N GLY A 154 25.92 -3.12 -10.38
CA GLY A 154 25.78 -4.55 -10.11
C GLY A 154 24.37 -4.96 -9.65
N THR A 155 23.46 -4.01 -9.47
CA THR A 155 22.04 -4.30 -9.20
C THR A 155 21.23 -4.27 -10.50
N SER A 156 20.08 -4.94 -10.48
CA SER A 156 19.10 -4.89 -11.56
C SER A 156 17.90 -4.01 -11.15
N GLY A 157 17.28 -3.34 -12.12
CA GLY A 157 16.26 -2.35 -11.79
C GLY A 157 15.62 -1.65 -12.97
N LEU A 158 14.62 -0.81 -12.68
CA LEU A 158 14.02 0.13 -13.61
C LEU A 158 14.57 1.53 -13.32
N CYS A 159 15.17 2.16 -14.33
CA CYS A 159 15.69 3.51 -14.26
C CYS A 159 14.73 4.47 -14.96
N ILE A 160 14.19 5.45 -14.24
CA ILE A 160 13.40 6.55 -14.81
C ILE A 160 14.27 7.79 -14.79
N VAL A 161 14.77 8.18 -15.97
CA VAL A 161 15.65 9.33 -16.13
C VAL A 161 14.81 10.56 -16.43
N VAL A 162 14.95 11.57 -15.60
CA VAL A 162 14.21 12.82 -15.68
C VAL A 162 15.16 14.00 -15.82
N LYS A 163 14.69 15.08 -16.43
CA LYS A 163 15.43 16.34 -16.41
C LYS A 163 15.61 16.81 -14.97
N ASN A 164 16.72 17.51 -14.71
CA ASN A 164 17.04 18.01 -13.39
C ASN A 164 15.85 18.81 -12.83
N ASN A 165 15.36 18.37 -11.68
CA ASN A 165 14.29 19.00 -10.93
C ASN A 165 14.79 19.23 -9.50
N PRO A 166 14.93 20.49 -9.05
CA PRO A 166 15.39 20.81 -7.70
C PRO A 166 14.52 20.16 -6.61
N GLN A 167 13.21 20.04 -6.85
CA GLN A 167 12.28 19.44 -5.88
C GLN A 167 12.57 17.95 -5.66
N LEU A 168 13.16 17.26 -6.63
CA LEU A 168 13.59 15.86 -6.50
C LEU A 168 14.85 15.73 -5.63
N ALA A 169 15.76 16.69 -5.71
CA ALA A 169 16.99 16.70 -4.92
C ALA A 169 16.74 17.00 -3.43
N GLU A 170 15.64 17.70 -3.13
CA GLU A 170 15.20 17.95 -1.76
C GLU A 170 14.49 16.75 -1.11
N LEU A 171 14.19 15.69 -1.89
CA LEU A 171 13.52 14.51 -1.36
C LEU A 171 14.49 13.61 -0.62
N THR A 172 14.30 13.51 0.69
CA THR A 172 14.79 12.36 1.45
C THR A 172 13.94 11.13 1.13
N GLN A 173 14.57 9.98 0.89
CA GLN A 173 13.94 8.68 0.54
C GLN A 173 12.49 8.53 1.05
N PRO A 174 11.47 8.63 0.17
CA PRO A 174 10.07 8.60 0.56
C PRO A 174 9.66 7.19 0.99
N SER A 175 8.78 7.09 1.99
CA SER A 175 8.29 5.79 2.43
C SER A 175 7.53 5.09 1.30
N SER A 176 6.59 5.72 0.59
CA SER A 176 5.92 5.11 -0.58
C SER A 176 5.81 6.12 -1.70
N LEU A 177 5.79 5.66 -2.95
CA LEU A 177 5.67 6.51 -4.12
C LEU A 177 4.78 5.91 -5.20
N SER A 178 4.21 6.79 -6.01
CA SER A 178 3.48 6.46 -7.22
C SER A 178 3.96 7.36 -8.34
N ILE A 179 4.24 6.79 -9.52
CA ILE A 179 4.58 7.52 -10.74
C ILE A 179 3.50 7.23 -11.75
N SER A 180 2.71 8.23 -12.10
CA SER A 180 1.61 8.09 -13.07
C SER A 180 1.86 8.92 -14.31
N TYR A 181 1.58 8.36 -15.48
CA TYR A 181 1.70 9.07 -16.75
C TYR A 181 0.68 10.22 -16.82
N ASN A 182 1.17 11.44 -17.09
CA ASN A 182 0.29 12.58 -17.27
C ASN A 182 -0.21 12.65 -18.72
N SER A 183 -1.47 12.26 -18.92
CA SER A 183 -2.10 12.24 -20.25
C SER A 183 -2.23 13.62 -20.92
N LYS A 184 -2.09 14.72 -20.19
CA LYS A 184 -2.25 16.09 -20.71
C LYS A 184 -0.98 16.64 -21.37
N LYS A 185 0.20 16.14 -20.99
CA LYS A 185 1.50 16.64 -21.46
C LYS A 185 2.40 15.47 -21.85
N LYS A 186 2.91 15.50 -23.09
CA LYS A 186 3.77 14.44 -23.62
C LYS A 186 5.04 14.29 -22.76
N ASN A 187 5.44 13.04 -22.50
CA ASN A 187 6.64 12.68 -21.73
C ASN A 187 6.67 13.24 -20.29
N THR A 188 5.53 13.63 -19.74
CA THR A 188 5.46 14.04 -18.34
C THR A 188 4.82 12.97 -17.47
N ALA A 189 5.28 12.86 -16.24
CA ALA A 189 4.67 12.03 -15.22
C ALA A 189 4.43 12.82 -13.95
N LEU A 190 3.48 12.36 -13.15
CA LEU A 190 3.25 12.85 -11.81
C LEU A 190 3.85 11.85 -10.83
N LEU A 191 4.86 12.28 -10.08
CA LEU A 191 5.38 11.56 -8.93
C LEU A 191 4.60 12.02 -7.70
N SER A 192 3.79 11.12 -7.16
CA SER A 192 3.10 11.29 -5.89
C SER A 192 3.88 10.56 -4.81
N LEU A 193 4.31 11.30 -3.79
CA LEU A 193 5.03 10.78 -2.63
C LEU A 193 4.09 10.70 -1.45
N PHE A 194 4.04 9.54 -0.80
CA PHE A 194 3.24 9.32 0.39
C PHE A 194 4.19 9.20 1.58
N SER A 195 4.18 10.22 2.42
CA SER A 195 5.04 10.29 3.60
C SER A 195 4.20 10.38 4.88
N PRO A 196 4.43 9.51 5.88
CA PRO A 196 3.81 9.66 7.18
C PRO A 196 4.38 10.92 7.86
N ARG A 197 3.50 11.76 8.39
CA ARG A 197 3.85 12.87 9.26
C ARG A 197 3.33 12.60 10.67
N LEU A 198 4.26 12.38 11.60
CA LEU A 198 3.96 12.08 13.00
C LEU A 198 3.54 13.34 13.79
N TYR A 199 3.99 14.52 13.35
CA TYR A 199 3.64 15.80 13.95
C TYR A 199 2.66 16.52 13.02
N GLY A 200 1.38 16.20 13.23
CA GLY A 200 0.31 16.56 12.28
C GLY A 200 0.15 18.05 12.04
N HIS A 201 -0.09 18.38 10.78
CA HIS A 201 -0.68 19.64 10.32
C HIS A 201 -1.99 19.95 11.05
N ASN A 202 -2.27 21.23 11.27
CA ASN A 202 -3.54 21.73 11.82
C ASN A 202 -4.67 21.78 10.77
N ASN A 203 -4.68 20.86 9.80
CA ASN A 203 -5.69 20.81 8.75
C ASN A 203 -6.70 19.68 9.02
N PRO A 204 -8.00 19.99 9.18
CA PRO A 204 -9.05 19.02 9.51
C PRO A 204 -9.12 17.80 8.59
N LYS A 205 -8.84 17.98 7.29
CA LYS A 205 -8.95 16.91 6.29
C LYS A 205 -8.10 15.68 6.62
N TYR A 206 -6.97 15.87 7.30
CA TYR A 206 -6.08 14.76 7.67
C TYR A 206 -6.56 13.97 8.90
N PHE A 207 -7.56 14.48 9.63
CA PHE A 207 -8.11 13.82 10.82
C PHE A 207 -9.39 13.04 10.53
N TYR A 208 -10.05 13.26 9.38
CA TYR A 208 -11.31 12.60 9.05
C TYR A 208 -11.19 11.07 9.04
N SER A 209 -10.12 10.51 8.46
CA SER A 209 -9.92 9.05 8.50
C SER A 209 -9.67 8.52 9.90
N ALA A 210 -9.02 9.30 10.76
CA ALA A 210 -8.77 8.89 12.14
C ALA A 210 -10.06 8.86 12.97
N LEU A 211 -10.95 9.85 12.77
CA LEU A 211 -12.25 9.91 13.44
C LEU A 211 -13.17 8.74 13.05
N GLN A 212 -13.03 8.22 11.83
CA GLN A 212 -13.78 7.05 11.33
C GLN A 212 -13.23 5.70 11.81
N ASP A 213 -12.05 5.65 12.44
CA ASP A 213 -11.49 4.38 12.90
C ASP A 213 -12.39 3.77 13.98
N LYS A 214 -12.58 2.43 13.91
CA LYS A 214 -13.22 1.69 15.00
C LYS A 214 -12.41 1.87 16.29
N ALA A 215 -13.11 1.99 17.40
CA ALA A 215 -12.54 2.17 18.72
C ALA A 215 -13.08 1.13 19.71
N ILE A 216 -12.41 1.01 20.85
CA ILE A 216 -12.87 0.16 21.95
C ILE A 216 -14.30 0.61 22.33
N PRO A 217 -15.26 -0.32 22.53
CA PRO A 217 -16.61 0.03 22.92
C PRO A 217 -16.65 0.87 24.20
N ILE A 218 -17.54 1.86 24.25
CA ILE A 218 -17.84 2.61 25.47
C ILE A 218 -19.03 1.93 26.14
N GLU A 219 -18.85 1.35 27.33
CA GLU A 219 -19.92 0.64 28.05
C GLU A 219 -21.18 1.49 28.22
N SER A 220 -21.03 2.80 28.48
CA SER A 220 -22.15 3.72 28.66
C SER A 220 -22.88 4.09 27.37
N LEU A 221 -22.35 3.77 26.18
CA LEU A 221 -23.02 4.00 24.89
C LEU A 221 -23.88 2.80 24.45
N GLY A 222 -23.76 1.63 25.10
CA GLY A 222 -24.58 0.45 24.82
C GLY A 222 -24.42 -0.14 23.42
N ASN A 223 -23.47 0.35 22.62
CA ASN A 223 -23.22 -0.10 21.24
C ASN A 223 -21.87 -0.83 21.15
N SER A 224 -21.87 -2.00 20.50
CA SER A 224 -20.67 -2.80 20.25
C SER A 224 -19.77 -2.22 19.16
N GLU A 225 -20.29 -1.30 18.33
CA GLU A 225 -19.53 -0.66 17.25
C GLU A 225 -19.34 0.84 17.51
N CYS A 226 -18.29 1.19 18.28
CA CYS A 226 -17.90 2.58 18.53
C CYS A 226 -16.76 3.02 17.58
N THR A 227 -16.67 4.33 17.35
CA THR A 227 -15.62 4.97 16.57
C THR A 227 -14.83 5.98 17.39
N VAL A 228 -13.66 6.40 16.91
CA VAL A 228 -12.85 7.45 17.57
C VAL A 228 -13.64 8.75 17.69
N TYR A 229 -14.48 9.09 16.70
CA TYR A 229 -15.38 10.22 16.77
C TYR A 229 -16.32 10.16 17.99
N ASP A 230 -16.89 9.00 18.29
CA ASP A 230 -17.80 8.83 19.43
C ASP A 230 -17.09 9.12 20.77
N HIS A 231 -15.85 8.65 20.91
CA HIS A 231 -15.00 8.97 22.07
C HIS A 231 -14.66 10.46 22.14
N VAL A 232 -14.32 11.09 21.01
CA VAL A 232 -14.01 12.54 20.96
C VAL A 232 -15.23 13.36 21.36
N VAL A 233 -16.40 13.06 20.80
CA VAL A 233 -17.64 13.77 21.11
C VAL A 233 -18.05 13.57 22.57
N SER A 234 -17.98 12.34 23.07
CA SER A 234 -18.25 12.03 24.48
C SER A 234 -17.30 12.81 25.42
N ASN A 235 -16.02 12.89 25.07
CA ASN A 235 -15.02 13.63 25.84
C ASN A 235 -15.31 15.15 25.84
N ILE A 236 -15.51 15.74 24.67
CA ILE A 236 -15.74 17.19 24.50
C ILE A 236 -17.05 17.63 25.16
N LEU A 237 -18.11 16.82 25.10
CA LEU A 237 -19.44 17.14 25.63
C LEU A 237 -19.68 16.61 27.04
N SER A 238 -18.66 16.05 27.69
CA SER A 238 -18.76 15.46 29.03
C SER A 238 -19.26 16.45 30.09
N THR A 239 -18.82 17.71 30.01
CA THR A 239 -19.17 18.78 30.96
C THR A 239 -20.38 19.60 30.55
N LEU A 240 -20.94 19.39 29.35
CA LEU A 240 -22.14 20.11 28.91
C LEU A 240 -23.34 19.64 29.75
N PRO A 241 -24.07 20.55 30.42
CA PRO A 241 -25.26 20.19 31.20
C PRO A 241 -26.30 19.50 30.33
N THR A 242 -26.88 18.41 30.85
CA THR A 242 -28.00 17.70 30.22
C THR A 242 -29.33 18.43 30.35
N GLU A 243 -29.47 19.27 31.36
CA GLU A 243 -30.69 20.03 31.63
C GLU A 243 -30.85 21.20 30.65
N HIS A 244 -32.10 21.48 30.28
CA HIS A 244 -32.50 22.65 29.47
C HIS A 244 -32.29 23.93 30.28
N SER A 245 -31.05 24.37 30.40
CA SER A 245 -30.78 25.77 30.70
C SER A 245 -30.79 26.53 29.38
N ASP A 246 -31.67 27.52 29.23
CA ASP A 246 -31.57 28.51 28.14
C ASP A 246 -30.30 29.38 28.26
N ASP A 247 -29.53 29.16 29.32
CA ASP A 247 -28.25 29.80 29.56
C ASP A 247 -27.16 29.23 28.64
N ASN A 248 -26.66 30.10 27.76
CA ASN A 248 -25.54 29.84 26.87
C ASN A 248 -24.16 30.08 27.53
N SER A 249 -24.11 30.37 28.83
CA SER A 249 -22.86 30.61 29.58
C SER A 249 -21.81 29.51 29.42
N TRP A 250 -22.24 28.25 29.25
CA TRP A 250 -21.31 27.13 29.03
C TRP A 250 -20.47 27.29 27.75
N PHE A 251 -21.05 27.85 26.68
CA PHE A 251 -20.36 28.06 25.41
C PHE A 251 -19.21 29.08 25.51
N GLU A 252 -19.27 29.98 26.48
CA GLU A 252 -18.23 30.97 26.74
C GLU A 252 -17.03 30.40 27.52
N THR A 253 -17.18 29.21 28.10
CA THR A 253 -16.09 28.51 28.80
C THR A 253 -15.06 27.95 27.81
N GLY A 254 -13.88 27.55 28.31
CA GLY A 254 -12.88 26.86 27.49
C GLY A 254 -13.41 25.58 26.84
N TYR A 255 -14.18 24.77 27.58
CA TYR A 255 -14.82 23.56 27.05
C TYR A 255 -15.85 23.87 25.96
N GLY A 256 -16.65 24.93 26.15
CA GLY A 256 -17.58 25.43 25.15
C GLY A 256 -16.90 25.82 23.84
N LYS A 257 -15.81 26.59 23.92
CA LYS A 257 -15.03 27.02 22.76
C LYS A 257 -14.35 25.87 22.03
N ILE A 258 -13.88 24.85 22.75
CA ILE A 258 -13.37 23.60 22.17
C ILE A 258 -14.48 22.85 21.41
N ALA A 259 -15.67 22.73 22.01
CA ALA A 259 -16.80 22.07 21.36
C ALA A 259 -17.21 22.80 20.07
N ILE A 260 -17.34 24.12 20.13
CA ILE A 260 -17.63 24.95 18.96
C ILE A 260 -16.58 24.71 17.87
N SER A 261 -15.29 24.85 18.21
CA SER A 261 -14.16 24.62 17.29
C SER A 261 -14.21 23.23 16.62
N PHE A 262 -14.52 22.19 17.40
CA PHE A 262 -14.66 20.83 16.89
C PHE A 262 -15.84 20.72 15.91
N PHE A 263 -17.05 21.09 16.33
CA PHE A 263 -18.26 20.89 15.51
C PHE A 263 -18.32 21.79 14.27
N THR A 264 -17.63 22.94 14.28
CA THR A 264 -17.45 23.77 13.07
C THR A 264 -16.52 23.12 12.03
N LYS A 265 -15.56 22.29 12.46
CA LYS A 265 -14.55 21.68 11.57
C LYS A 265 -14.80 20.21 11.23
N PHE A 266 -15.52 19.51 12.10
CA PHE A 266 -15.71 18.07 12.07
C PHE A 266 -17.20 17.74 12.11
N SER A 267 -17.95 18.25 11.13
CA SER A 267 -19.34 17.87 10.98
C SER A 267 -19.44 16.40 10.52
N ILE A 268 -20.49 15.69 10.95
CA ILE A 268 -20.75 14.31 10.51
C ILE A 268 -20.86 14.25 8.98
N GLN A 269 -21.41 15.29 8.35
CA GLN A 269 -21.52 15.40 6.90
C GLN A 269 -20.14 15.46 6.23
N ASP A 270 -19.24 16.32 6.72
CA ASP A 270 -17.88 16.45 6.17
C ASP A 270 -17.08 15.16 6.33
N ILE A 271 -17.22 14.49 7.47
CA ILE A 271 -16.56 13.21 7.74
C ILE A 271 -17.11 12.13 6.77
N SER A 272 -18.44 12.05 6.62
CA SER A 272 -19.09 11.04 5.77
C SER A 272 -18.73 11.16 4.29
N THR A 273 -18.40 12.35 3.80
CA THR A 273 -18.03 12.58 2.39
C THR A 273 -16.58 12.21 2.06
N TYR A 274 -15.71 12.01 3.05
CA TYR A 274 -14.27 11.84 2.82
C TYR A 274 -13.87 10.48 2.23
N LYS A 275 -14.48 9.36 2.67
CA LYS A 275 -14.12 8.01 2.19
C LYS A 275 -15.24 6.97 2.24
N LYS A 276 -16.03 6.96 3.31
CA LYS A 276 -17.09 5.97 3.53
C LYS A 276 -18.27 6.63 4.25
N PRO A 277 -19.50 6.15 4.03
CA PRO A 277 -20.63 6.47 4.88
C PRO A 277 -20.23 6.20 6.34
N PHE A 278 -20.46 7.19 7.20
CA PHE A 278 -20.05 7.18 8.58
C PHE A 278 -21.30 7.40 9.44
N GLU A 279 -21.66 6.37 10.21
CA GLU A 279 -22.75 6.43 11.17
C GLU A 279 -22.17 6.30 12.58
N PRO A 280 -22.11 7.41 13.35
CA PRO A 280 -21.57 7.40 14.70
C PRO A 280 -22.54 6.73 15.70
N ALA A 281 -22.00 6.06 16.71
CA ALA A 281 -22.75 5.39 17.76
C ALA A 281 -23.22 6.37 18.86
N ILE A 282 -24.04 7.34 18.46
CA ILE A 282 -24.48 8.44 19.33
C ILE A 282 -25.75 8.02 20.09
N THR A 283 -25.70 8.04 21.43
CA THR A 283 -26.89 7.87 22.27
C THR A 283 -27.83 9.06 22.15
N GLU A 284 -29.12 8.88 22.47
CA GLU A 284 -30.12 9.95 22.42
C GLU A 284 -29.70 11.18 23.26
N ALA A 285 -29.13 10.96 24.45
CA ALA A 285 -28.62 12.02 25.31
C ALA A 285 -27.46 12.80 24.66
N LEU A 286 -26.54 12.10 23.99
CA LEU A 286 -25.43 12.73 23.29
C LEU A 286 -25.90 13.46 22.02
N GLN A 287 -26.91 12.92 21.33
CA GLN A 287 -27.52 13.54 20.16
C GLN A 287 -28.20 14.88 20.52
N HIS A 288 -28.90 14.92 21.65
CA HIS A 288 -29.46 16.17 22.17
C HIS A 288 -28.38 17.23 22.43
N LYS A 289 -27.27 16.83 23.08
CA LYS A 289 -26.12 17.70 23.33
C LYS A 289 -25.51 18.24 22.03
N ILE A 290 -25.28 17.39 21.04
CA ILE A 290 -24.75 17.78 19.72
C ILE A 290 -25.68 18.78 19.05
N LYS A 291 -26.99 18.52 19.05
CA LYS A 291 -27.98 19.40 18.45
C LYS A 291 -27.95 20.79 19.08
N ARG A 292 -27.87 20.87 20.41
CA ARG A 292 -27.74 22.15 21.14
C ARG A 292 -26.49 22.94 20.71
N VAL A 293 -25.36 22.27 20.54
CA VAL A 293 -24.13 22.93 20.03
C VAL A 293 -24.31 23.43 18.60
N GLN A 294 -24.92 22.62 17.72
CA GLN A 294 -25.17 23.00 16.32
C GLN A 294 -26.15 24.17 16.20
N GLU A 295 -27.22 24.18 17.01
CA GLU A 295 -28.17 25.29 17.10
C GLU A 295 -27.46 26.56 17.58
N TYR A 296 -26.59 26.47 18.58
CA TYR A 296 -25.79 27.60 19.06
C TYR A 296 -24.86 28.13 17.96
N ILE A 297 -24.08 27.27 17.30
CA ILE A 297 -23.19 27.65 16.18
C ILE A 297 -23.96 28.35 15.06
N SER A 298 -25.15 27.85 14.72
CA SER A 298 -25.98 28.40 13.64
C SER A 298 -26.51 29.81 13.97
N ASN A 299 -26.63 30.14 15.25
CA ASN A 299 -27.13 31.42 15.74
C ASN A 299 -26.00 32.42 16.09
N MET A 300 -24.73 32.01 15.99
CA MET A 300 -23.60 32.90 16.25
C MET A 300 -23.39 33.90 15.11
N THR A 301 -23.23 35.17 15.47
CA THR A 301 -22.97 36.27 14.53
C THR A 301 -21.49 36.59 14.35
N GLN A 302 -20.61 36.06 15.20
CA GLN A 302 -19.15 36.25 15.14
C GLN A 302 -18.40 34.94 15.37
N GLU A 303 -17.28 34.78 14.68
CA GLU A 303 -16.40 33.63 14.81
C GLU A 303 -15.63 33.69 16.14
N GLN A 304 -15.95 32.79 17.07
CA GLN A 304 -15.28 32.69 18.39
C GLN A 304 -14.08 31.71 18.40
N CYS A 305 -13.74 31.12 17.25
CA CYS A 305 -12.75 30.05 17.16
C CYS A 305 -11.33 30.60 16.92
N THR A 306 -10.42 30.39 17.87
CA THR A 306 -9.00 30.75 17.72
C THR A 306 -8.15 29.55 17.30
N ASP A 307 -6.95 29.82 16.77
CA ASP A 307 -5.96 28.78 16.45
C ASP A 307 -5.52 27.95 17.66
N GLU A 308 -5.64 28.50 18.87
CA GLU A 308 -5.35 27.80 20.11
C GLU A 308 -6.36 26.68 20.38
N PHE A 309 -7.67 26.97 20.26
CA PHE A 309 -8.71 25.96 20.40
C PHE A 309 -8.61 24.90 19.31
N ASN A 310 -8.23 25.28 18.08
CA ASN A 310 -7.98 24.34 17.00
C ASN A 310 -6.86 23.35 17.35
N LYS A 311 -5.72 23.85 17.86
CA LYS A 311 -4.62 23.00 18.32
C LYS A 311 -5.07 22.04 19.43
N HIS A 312 -5.91 22.51 20.35
CA HIS A 312 -6.44 21.68 21.42
C HIS A 312 -7.36 20.57 20.89
N VAL A 313 -8.27 20.89 19.96
CA VAL A 313 -9.12 19.91 19.28
C VAL A 313 -8.27 18.84 18.59
N PHE A 314 -7.25 19.24 17.81
CA PHE A 314 -6.36 18.27 17.17
C PHE A 314 -5.62 17.39 18.19
N SER A 315 -5.20 17.96 19.33
CA SER A 315 -4.57 17.19 20.41
C SER A 315 -5.54 16.17 21.03
N ILE A 316 -6.79 16.54 21.27
CA ILE A 316 -7.83 15.63 21.78
C ILE A 316 -8.00 14.46 20.80
N ILE A 317 -8.15 14.74 19.50
CA ILE A 317 -8.30 13.69 18.49
C ILE A 317 -7.08 12.77 18.47
N LYS A 318 -5.85 13.30 18.50
CA LYS A 318 -4.61 12.51 18.51
C LYS A 318 -4.55 11.58 19.73
N ASN A 319 -4.83 12.11 20.91
CA ASN A 319 -4.74 11.37 22.16
C ASN A 319 -5.78 10.25 22.19
N ILE A 320 -7.04 10.59 21.90
CA ILE A 320 -8.13 9.62 21.88
C ILE A 320 -7.91 8.56 20.81
N HIS A 321 -7.51 8.96 19.60
CA HIS A 321 -7.18 8.01 18.53
C HIS A 321 -6.12 7.01 18.98
N THR A 322 -5.02 7.49 19.59
CA THR A 322 -3.93 6.64 20.05
C THR A 322 -4.38 5.70 21.17
N SER A 323 -5.22 6.17 22.10
CA SER A 323 -5.61 5.40 23.29
C SER A 323 -6.85 4.52 23.10
N THR A 324 -7.66 4.73 22.07
CA THR A 324 -8.95 4.00 21.91
C THR A 324 -9.12 3.32 20.58
N SER A 325 -8.37 3.68 19.53
CA SER A 325 -8.51 3.03 18.22
C SER A 325 -8.13 1.55 18.32
N LEU A 326 -8.93 0.66 17.72
CA LEU A 326 -8.59 -0.76 17.68
C LEU A 326 -7.26 -1.01 16.98
N LYS A 327 -6.90 -0.15 16.01
CA LYS A 327 -5.63 -0.20 15.27
C LYS A 327 -4.40 0.07 16.13
N THR A 328 -4.54 0.71 17.29
CA THR A 328 -3.43 1.02 18.21
C THR A 328 -3.47 0.20 19.50
N THR A 329 -4.62 -0.43 19.79
CA THR A 329 -4.89 -1.04 21.10
C THR A 329 -5.27 -2.52 21.06
N GLN A 330 -5.49 -3.11 19.88
CA GLN A 330 -5.89 -4.52 19.76
C GLN A 330 -4.95 -5.32 18.87
N TYR A 331 -4.59 -6.52 19.37
CA TYR A 331 -3.68 -7.45 18.71
C TYR A 331 -4.18 -7.85 17.31
N SER A 332 -5.48 -8.08 17.16
CA SER A 332 -6.15 -8.39 15.88
C SER A 332 -5.84 -7.37 14.77
N PHE A 333 -5.41 -6.16 15.11
CA PHE A 333 -5.12 -5.09 14.15
C PHE A 333 -3.62 -4.79 13.97
N LEU A 334 -2.69 -5.53 14.59
CA LEU A 334 -1.25 -5.34 14.37
C LEU A 334 -0.83 -5.53 12.90
N HIS A 335 -1.53 -6.41 12.15
CA HIS A 335 -1.29 -6.62 10.72
C HIS A 335 -1.52 -5.39 9.84
N TYR A 336 -2.17 -4.32 10.35
CA TYR A 336 -2.25 -3.04 9.63
C TYR A 336 -0.88 -2.36 9.49
N ASN A 337 0.13 -2.86 10.20
CA ASN A 337 1.53 -2.47 10.10
C ASN A 337 1.75 -0.94 10.05
N ARG A 338 1.28 -0.30 11.12
CA ARG A 338 1.34 1.15 11.27
C ARG A 338 2.77 1.66 11.28
N HIS A 339 2.93 2.92 10.87
CA HIS A 339 4.19 3.63 11.05
C HIS A 339 4.48 3.88 12.53
N VAL A 340 5.69 3.52 12.94
CA VAL A 340 6.27 3.85 14.25
C VAL A 340 6.97 5.21 14.16
N ASN A 341 7.71 5.41 13.08
CA ASN A 341 8.26 6.69 12.72
C ASN A 341 8.24 6.88 11.18
N ILE A 342 9.03 7.84 10.67
CA ILE A 342 9.06 8.14 9.23
C ILE A 342 9.61 6.96 8.42
N ARG A 343 10.51 6.17 9.01
CA ARG A 343 11.25 5.08 8.35
C ARG A 343 10.81 3.69 8.78
N GLU A 344 10.36 3.55 10.02
CA GLU A 344 10.06 2.26 10.61
C GLU A 344 8.55 2.07 10.81
N ARG A 345 8.14 0.82 10.73
CA ARG A 345 6.81 0.30 10.97
C ARG A 345 6.82 -0.75 12.07
N ILE A 346 5.65 -1.17 12.49
CA ILE A 346 5.47 -2.18 13.53
C ILE A 346 6.10 -3.53 13.17
N CYS A 347 6.13 -3.92 11.89
CA CYS A 347 6.83 -5.12 11.45
C CYS A 347 8.32 -5.09 11.75
N ASP A 348 8.95 -3.91 11.68
CA ASP A 348 10.39 -3.75 11.88
C ASP A 348 10.73 -3.99 13.36
N LEU A 349 9.90 -3.46 14.26
CA LEU A 349 10.02 -3.73 15.70
C LEU A 349 9.81 -5.22 16.02
N ILE A 350 8.76 -5.84 15.45
CA ILE A 350 8.48 -7.27 15.64
C ILE A 350 9.64 -8.12 15.10
N TYR A 351 10.20 -7.75 13.94
CA TYR A 351 11.34 -8.43 13.36
C TYR A 351 12.56 -8.35 14.28
N SER A 352 12.89 -7.15 14.78
CA SER A 352 13.98 -6.94 15.75
C SER A 352 13.79 -7.81 17.00
N ASP A 353 12.59 -7.80 17.58
CA ASP A 353 12.27 -8.59 18.77
C ASP A 353 12.39 -10.11 18.54
N ILE A 354 11.91 -10.60 17.39
CA ILE A 354 12.03 -12.02 17.04
C ILE A 354 13.48 -12.40 16.79
N TYR A 355 14.25 -11.55 16.08
CA TYR A 355 15.61 -11.85 15.68
C TYR A 355 16.60 -11.76 16.86
N GLU A 356 16.51 -10.70 17.67
CA GLU A 356 17.54 -10.33 18.64
C GLU A 356 17.25 -10.80 20.08
N HIS A 357 15.99 -11.12 20.41
CA HIS A 357 15.57 -11.34 21.78
C HIS A 357 14.83 -12.67 21.98
N PRO A 358 15.48 -13.72 22.53
CA PRO A 358 14.87 -15.04 22.72
C PRO A 358 13.57 -15.02 23.56
N LEU A 359 13.50 -14.17 24.59
CA LEU A 359 12.30 -13.98 25.40
C LEU A 359 11.11 -13.52 24.54
N TYR A 360 11.29 -12.44 23.77
CA TYR A 360 10.22 -11.89 22.94
C TYR A 360 9.87 -12.85 21.82
N ARG A 361 10.85 -13.54 21.23
CA ARG A 361 10.61 -14.62 20.27
C ARG A 361 9.64 -15.66 20.84
N CYS A 362 9.88 -16.18 22.05
CA CYS A 362 8.98 -17.14 22.69
C CYS A 362 7.58 -16.55 22.95
N ILE A 363 7.48 -15.29 23.38
CA ILE A 363 6.19 -14.60 23.55
C ILE A 363 5.42 -14.53 22.23
N HIS A 364 6.09 -14.20 21.12
CA HIS A 364 5.47 -14.19 19.79
C HIS A 364 5.01 -15.59 19.36
N ILE A 365 5.83 -16.64 19.60
CA ILE A 365 5.45 -18.03 19.32
C ILE A 365 4.16 -18.40 20.08
N ILE A 366 4.03 -18.02 21.35
CA ILE A 366 2.82 -18.25 22.15
C ILE A 366 1.64 -17.45 21.59
N ALA A 367 1.83 -16.17 21.26
CA ALA A 367 0.75 -15.28 20.80
C ALA A 367 0.10 -15.73 19.49
N VAL A 368 0.88 -16.28 18.55
CA VAL A 368 0.38 -16.75 17.24
C VAL A 368 -0.34 -18.09 17.29
N GLN A 369 -0.30 -18.79 18.44
CA GLN A 369 -1.06 -20.03 18.58
C GLN A 369 -2.56 -19.73 18.58
N ASN A 370 -3.32 -20.68 18.04
CA ASN A 370 -4.77 -20.62 18.02
C ASN A 370 -5.36 -21.92 18.58
N CYS A 371 -6.31 -21.79 19.51
CA CYS A 371 -7.03 -22.90 20.13
C CYS A 371 -8.54 -22.86 19.81
N GLU A 372 -9.00 -21.93 18.97
CA GLU A 372 -10.42 -21.71 18.64
C GLU A 372 -10.68 -21.77 17.13
N ASN A 373 -11.85 -22.28 16.73
CA ASN A 373 -12.20 -22.47 15.32
C ASN A 373 -12.48 -21.15 14.56
N ASN A 374 -12.78 -20.06 15.26
CA ASN A 374 -13.03 -18.74 14.70
C ASN A 374 -12.07 -17.73 15.36
N ASP A 375 -10.91 -17.51 14.75
CA ASP A 375 -9.88 -16.64 15.32
C ASP A 375 -9.96 -15.23 14.71
N PRO A 376 -10.44 -14.22 15.47
CA PRO A 376 -10.43 -12.83 15.00
C PRO A 376 -9.00 -12.30 14.78
N ASP A 377 -7.99 -12.98 15.32
CA ASP A 377 -6.58 -12.59 15.23
C ASP A 377 -5.83 -13.27 14.08
N MET A 378 -6.50 -14.08 13.26
CA MET A 378 -5.87 -14.88 12.19
C MET A 378 -4.98 -14.05 11.25
N ALA A 379 -5.43 -12.84 10.87
CA ALA A 379 -4.65 -11.95 10.00
C ALA A 379 -3.33 -11.50 10.65
N THR A 380 -3.37 -11.15 11.94
CA THR A 380 -2.17 -10.80 12.72
C THR A 380 -1.27 -12.02 12.94
N ASN A 381 -1.84 -13.18 13.24
CA ASN A 381 -1.07 -14.42 13.42
C ASN A 381 -0.30 -14.76 12.14
N GLN A 382 -0.95 -14.71 10.98
CA GLN A 382 -0.29 -14.94 9.70
C GLN A 382 0.78 -13.88 9.41
N PHE A 383 0.51 -12.62 9.72
CA PHE A 383 1.48 -11.52 9.56
C PHE A 383 2.75 -11.78 10.37
N ILE A 384 2.65 -12.22 11.63
CA ILE A 384 3.80 -12.54 12.47
C ILE A 384 4.51 -13.83 12.03
N ILE A 385 3.76 -14.87 11.62
CA ILE A 385 4.35 -16.11 11.09
C ILE A 385 5.20 -15.82 9.84
N ASN A 386 4.72 -14.93 8.97
CA ASN A 386 5.51 -14.48 7.83
C ASN A 386 6.82 -13.82 8.31
N ILE A 387 6.80 -13.10 9.43
CA ILE A 387 8.00 -12.51 10.02
C ILE A 387 9.03 -13.55 10.45
N PHE A 388 8.60 -14.61 11.13
CA PHE A 388 9.47 -15.74 11.46
C PHE A 388 10.12 -16.37 10.22
N ASN A 389 9.34 -16.57 9.15
CA ASN A 389 9.83 -17.18 7.92
C ASN A 389 10.92 -16.33 7.26
N THR A 390 10.78 -15.01 7.18
CA THR A 390 11.82 -14.13 6.60
C THR A 390 13.04 -13.97 7.49
N ALA A 391 12.88 -14.03 8.80
CA ALA A 391 14.02 -14.08 9.70
C ALA A 391 14.79 -15.42 9.60
N ASN A 392 14.29 -16.40 8.81
CA ASN A 392 14.78 -17.78 8.76
C ASN A 392 14.81 -18.44 10.15
N ILE A 393 13.86 -18.08 11.02
CA ILE A 393 13.72 -18.61 12.38
C ILE A 393 12.58 -19.61 12.39
N HIS A 394 12.89 -20.86 12.77
CA HIS A 394 11.88 -21.90 12.91
C HIS A 394 10.95 -21.62 14.10
N LEU A 395 9.65 -21.75 13.87
CA LEU A 395 8.60 -21.70 14.91
C LEU A 395 8.65 -22.99 15.74
N ASP A 396 9.60 -23.07 16.69
CA ASP A 396 9.68 -24.21 17.60
C ASP A 396 8.56 -24.17 18.65
N THR A 397 7.58 -25.04 18.46
CA THR A 397 6.44 -25.21 19.38
C THR A 397 6.57 -26.45 20.25
N GLN A 398 7.66 -27.24 20.13
CA GLN A 398 7.85 -28.46 20.94
C GLN A 398 7.73 -28.20 22.44
N PRO A 399 8.31 -27.12 23.02
CA PRO A 399 8.23 -26.86 24.46
C PRO A 399 6.80 -26.64 24.97
N ILE A 400 5.86 -26.25 24.10
CA ILE A 400 4.46 -25.94 24.44
C ILE A 400 3.44 -26.87 23.77
N THR A 401 3.88 -27.86 22.99
CA THR A 401 3.01 -28.72 22.19
C THR A 401 1.97 -29.47 23.03
N ARG A 402 2.33 -29.87 24.25
CA ARG A 402 1.39 -30.54 25.18
C ARG A 402 0.21 -29.64 25.57
N PHE A 403 0.44 -28.33 25.65
CA PHE A 403 -0.58 -27.33 26.00
C PHE A 403 -1.42 -26.95 24.79
N ILE A 404 -0.82 -26.89 23.60
CA ILE A 404 -1.55 -26.71 22.34
C ILE A 404 -2.56 -27.85 22.14
N LYS A 405 -2.15 -29.10 22.41
CA LYS A 405 -3.02 -30.28 22.29
C LYS A 405 -4.11 -30.35 23.36
N ASN A 406 -3.85 -29.81 24.56
CA ASN A 406 -4.81 -29.80 25.67
C ASN A 406 -4.90 -28.38 26.28
N PRO A 407 -5.63 -27.44 25.63
CA PRO A 407 -5.62 -26.02 25.98
C PRO A 407 -6.09 -25.68 27.39
N ASP A 408 -6.88 -26.58 28.00
CA ASP A 408 -7.45 -26.42 29.34
C ASP A 408 -6.47 -26.87 30.45
N THR A 409 -5.29 -27.39 30.06
CA THR A 409 -4.22 -27.70 31.01
C THR A 409 -3.74 -26.43 31.70
N LEU A 410 -3.72 -26.45 33.03
CA LEU A 410 -3.29 -25.32 33.84
C LEU A 410 -1.76 -25.20 33.83
N ILE A 411 -1.28 -23.99 33.62
CA ILE A 411 0.12 -23.61 33.58
C ILE A 411 0.39 -22.71 34.78
N THR A 412 1.42 -23.07 35.54
CA THR A 412 1.93 -22.38 36.72
C THR A 412 3.39 -21.97 36.50
N GLN A 413 3.94 -21.14 37.40
CA GLN A 413 5.36 -20.78 37.35
C GLN A 413 6.30 -21.99 37.51
N ASP A 414 5.86 -23.03 38.22
CA ASP A 414 6.63 -24.26 38.47
C ASP A 414 6.43 -25.33 37.38
N THR A 415 5.73 -24.99 36.30
CA THR A 415 5.45 -25.94 35.22
C THR A 415 6.75 -26.36 34.54
N ASN A 416 7.06 -27.66 34.58
CA ASN A 416 8.32 -28.19 34.07
C ASN A 416 8.43 -28.04 32.54
N ILE A 417 9.20 -27.06 32.09
CA ILE A 417 9.50 -26.77 30.68
C ILE A 417 11.02 -26.73 30.55
N GLU A 418 11.56 -27.64 29.74
CA GLU A 418 13.00 -27.82 29.57
C GLU A 418 13.67 -26.62 28.91
N ASN A 419 12.97 -25.97 27.96
CA ASN A 419 13.47 -24.78 27.29
C ASN A 419 13.41 -23.56 28.23
N GLU A 420 14.59 -23.00 28.56
CA GLU A 420 14.72 -21.91 29.51
C GLU A 420 14.03 -20.61 29.03
N ASP A 421 14.12 -20.29 27.74
CA ASP A 421 13.51 -19.07 27.18
C ASP A 421 11.98 -19.14 27.24
N PHE A 422 11.39 -20.30 26.93
CA PHE A 422 9.97 -20.52 27.12
C PHE A 422 9.55 -20.43 28.59
N ARG A 423 10.35 -20.98 29.50
CA ARG A 423 10.07 -20.87 30.94
C ARG A 423 10.09 -19.41 31.40
N ARG A 424 11.06 -18.61 30.95
CA ARG A 424 11.13 -17.17 31.24
C ARG A 424 9.95 -16.41 30.62
N ALA A 425 9.58 -16.72 29.38
CA ALA A 425 8.42 -16.12 28.71
C ALA A 425 7.12 -16.39 29.46
N ILE A 426 6.90 -17.62 29.92
CA ILE A 426 5.71 -17.97 30.69
C ILE A 426 5.72 -17.27 32.05
N TYR A 427 6.86 -17.22 32.73
CA TYR A 427 7.00 -16.49 33.99
C TYR A 427 6.64 -15.00 33.82
N GLU A 428 7.20 -14.36 32.80
CA GLU A 428 6.92 -12.96 32.44
C GLU A 428 5.43 -12.73 32.14
N LEU A 429 4.80 -13.62 31.35
CA LEU A 429 3.39 -13.51 30.97
C LEU A 429 2.42 -13.78 32.14
N LEU A 430 2.77 -14.70 33.04
CA LEU A 430 1.98 -15.00 34.24
C LEU A 430 1.99 -13.83 35.23
N GLY A 431 3.14 -13.20 35.42
CA GLY A 431 3.34 -12.18 36.45
C GLY A 431 2.90 -12.71 37.82
N ASN A 432 1.91 -12.04 38.43
CA ASN A 432 1.37 -12.39 39.76
C ASN A 432 0.28 -13.48 39.75
N LYS A 433 -0.08 -14.03 38.58
CA LYS A 433 -1.14 -15.05 38.49
C LYS A 433 -0.61 -16.40 38.95
N GLN A 434 -1.38 -17.09 39.80
CA GLN A 434 -1.02 -18.41 40.34
C GLN A 434 -1.05 -19.51 39.26
N GLN A 435 -2.09 -19.50 38.42
CA GLN A 435 -2.27 -20.47 37.34
C GLN A 435 -3.16 -19.89 36.24
N VAL A 436 -2.91 -20.30 34.99
CA VAL A 436 -3.75 -19.93 33.83
C VAL A 436 -3.89 -21.11 32.87
N SER A 437 -4.97 -21.16 32.11
CA SER A 437 -5.08 -22.07 30.96
C SER A 437 -4.15 -21.62 29.81
N PHE A 438 -3.87 -22.51 28.85
CA PHE A 438 -3.10 -22.12 27.67
C PHE A 438 -3.82 -21.05 26.83
N ARG A 439 -5.16 -21.09 26.78
CA ARG A 439 -5.97 -20.04 26.12
C ARG A 439 -5.77 -18.67 26.75
N GLU A 440 -5.72 -18.62 28.08
CA GLU A 440 -5.46 -17.38 28.81
C GLU A 440 -4.00 -16.92 28.65
N LEU A 441 -3.05 -17.86 28.58
CA LEU A 441 -1.65 -17.55 28.31
C LEU A 441 -1.49 -16.90 26.92
N ILE A 442 -2.18 -17.40 25.89
CA ILE A 442 -2.23 -16.78 24.56
C ILE A 442 -2.74 -15.33 24.65
N LYS A 443 -3.85 -15.10 25.37
CA LYS A 443 -4.40 -13.74 25.58
C LYS A 443 -3.41 -12.83 26.28
N LEU A 444 -2.66 -13.35 27.26
CA LEU A 444 -1.62 -12.59 27.95
C LEU A 444 -0.46 -12.24 27.03
N ALA A 445 -0.03 -13.17 26.18
CA ALA A 445 1.00 -12.91 25.18
C ALA A 445 0.57 -11.82 24.18
N ARG A 446 -0.67 -11.91 23.68
CA ARG A 446 -1.24 -10.90 22.76
C ARG A 446 -1.34 -9.51 23.42
N ASN A 447 -1.76 -9.45 24.68
CA ASN A 447 -1.79 -8.19 25.44
C ASN A 447 -0.39 -7.63 25.71
N TYR A 448 0.56 -8.50 26.05
CA TYR A 448 1.96 -8.11 26.26
C TYR A 448 2.54 -7.44 25.00
N MET A 449 2.31 -8.05 23.83
CA MET A 449 2.74 -7.48 22.55
C MET A 449 2.10 -6.12 22.29
N ILE A 450 0.79 -5.97 22.50
CA ILE A 450 0.13 -4.67 22.34
C ILE A 450 0.72 -3.63 23.27
N ASN A 451 0.90 -3.94 24.55
CA ASN A 451 1.47 -2.98 25.50
C ASN A 451 2.85 -2.52 25.04
N ARG A 452 3.71 -3.47 24.64
CA ARG A 452 5.06 -3.19 24.15
C ARG A 452 5.07 -2.28 22.93
N TYR A 453 4.21 -2.55 21.94
CA TYR A 453 4.22 -1.78 20.70
C TYR A 453 3.37 -0.51 20.74
N SER A 454 2.42 -0.39 21.66
CA SER A 454 1.51 0.75 21.75
C SER A 454 2.24 2.08 21.95
N GLU A 455 3.34 2.09 22.71
CA GLU A 455 4.19 3.26 22.94
C GLU A 455 4.81 3.82 21.66
N HIS A 456 4.97 2.95 20.66
CA HIS A 456 5.52 3.26 19.34
C HIS A 456 4.45 3.65 18.31
N MET A 457 3.19 3.27 18.53
CA MET A 457 2.07 3.53 17.60
C MET A 457 1.50 4.94 17.73
N LYS A 458 2.33 5.95 17.45
CA LYS A 458 1.93 7.35 17.49
C LYS A 458 0.89 7.67 16.40
N PHE A 459 0.12 8.72 16.64
CA PHE A 459 -0.72 9.31 15.62
C PHE A 459 0.14 9.81 14.44
N TYR A 460 -0.28 9.51 13.22
CA TYR A 460 0.34 10.06 12.01
C TYR A 460 -0.73 10.37 10.95
N THR A 461 -0.43 11.33 10.09
CA THR A 461 -1.17 11.61 8.86
C THR A 461 -0.35 11.17 7.66
N ILE A 462 -0.98 10.82 6.56
CA ILE A 462 -0.27 10.56 5.31
C ILE A 462 -0.39 11.81 4.46
N ASP A 463 0.74 12.47 4.22
CA ASP A 463 0.81 13.62 3.34
C ASP A 463 1.20 13.14 1.94
N THR A 464 0.43 13.59 0.96
CA THR A 464 0.72 13.37 -0.46
C THR A 464 1.38 14.62 -1.02
N SER A 465 2.60 14.49 -1.51
CA SER A 465 3.30 15.54 -2.25
C SER A 465 3.40 15.14 -3.71
N ASP A 466 2.90 15.98 -4.61
CA ASP A 466 2.89 15.73 -6.04
C ASP A 466 3.93 16.59 -6.74
N ILE A 467 4.82 15.95 -7.52
CA ILE A 467 5.87 16.59 -8.30
C ILE A 467 5.67 16.23 -9.77
N GLU A 468 5.62 17.24 -10.63
CA GLU A 468 5.59 17.02 -12.08
C GLU A 468 7.01 16.74 -12.59
N LEU A 469 7.17 15.60 -13.26
CA LEU A 469 8.43 15.11 -13.82
C LEU A 469 8.43 15.24 -15.34
N ASP A 470 9.52 15.76 -15.90
CA ASP A 470 9.79 15.71 -17.34
C ASP A 470 10.74 14.55 -17.61
N ILE A 471 10.22 13.49 -18.24
CA ILE A 471 10.93 12.22 -18.45
C ILE A 471 11.70 12.28 -19.77
N ASP A 472 13.02 12.11 -19.68
CA ASP A 472 13.87 11.96 -20.86
C ASP A 472 13.72 10.55 -21.44
N TYR A 473 13.88 9.52 -20.60
CA TYR A 473 13.66 8.12 -20.97
C TYR A 473 13.49 7.21 -19.74
N VAL A 474 12.94 6.03 -19.97
CA VAL A 474 12.90 4.94 -19.00
C VAL A 474 13.69 3.78 -19.57
N THR A 475 14.51 3.12 -18.75
CA THR A 475 15.28 1.94 -19.17
C THR A 475 15.37 0.89 -18.09
N ILE A 476 15.71 -0.33 -18.49
CA ILE A 476 15.91 -1.47 -17.60
C ILE A 476 17.41 -1.67 -17.46
N LEU A 477 17.91 -1.60 -16.22
CA LEU A 477 19.28 -1.91 -15.88
C LEU A 477 19.40 -3.39 -15.51
N THR A 478 20.27 -4.11 -16.20
CA THR A 478 20.70 -5.46 -15.83
C THR A 478 22.22 -5.50 -15.82
N PRO A 479 22.86 -6.01 -14.76
CA PRO A 479 24.31 -6.19 -14.79
C PRO A 479 24.67 -7.14 -15.95
N GLU A 480 25.67 -6.77 -16.76
CA GLU A 480 26.21 -7.69 -17.75
C GLU A 480 26.66 -8.95 -17.03
N ARG A 481 26.21 -10.13 -17.49
CA ARG A 481 26.80 -11.39 -17.02
C ARG A 481 28.27 -11.33 -17.42
N ALA A 482 29.16 -11.22 -16.45
CA ALA A 482 30.57 -11.49 -16.67
C ALA A 482 30.64 -12.92 -17.25
N ILE A 483 30.89 -13.03 -18.55
CA ILE A 483 31.20 -14.30 -19.18
C ILE A 483 32.56 -14.68 -18.62
N THR A 484 32.58 -15.47 -17.54
CA THR A 484 33.77 -16.22 -17.16
C THR A 484 34.08 -17.16 -18.30
N HIS A 485 34.98 -16.73 -19.21
CA HIS A 485 35.71 -17.62 -20.10
C HIS A 485 36.57 -18.54 -19.23
N ASN A 486 35.98 -19.64 -18.74
CA ASN A 486 36.75 -20.81 -18.38
C ASN A 486 37.21 -21.46 -19.69
N ASN A 487 38.35 -21.00 -20.19
CA ASN A 487 39.21 -21.79 -21.03
C ASN A 487 39.65 -23.02 -20.23
N THR A 488 39.00 -24.15 -20.46
CA THR A 488 39.60 -25.46 -20.26
C THR A 488 39.52 -26.21 -21.58
N ILE A 489 40.57 -26.05 -22.36
CA ILE A 489 41.01 -26.99 -23.39
C ILE A 489 41.85 -28.06 -22.67
N ASN A 490 41.69 -29.32 -23.11
CA ASN A 490 42.28 -30.61 -22.68
C ASN A 490 41.49 -31.32 -21.56
N ASP A 491 41.07 -32.58 -21.67
CA ASP A 491 41.34 -33.68 -22.61
C ASP A 491 40.17 -34.70 -22.48
N ILE A 492 39.55 -35.14 -23.58
CA ILE A 492 39.70 -36.47 -24.23
C ILE A 492 38.88 -37.61 -23.57
N ASP A 493 38.06 -38.22 -24.43
CA ASP A 493 37.48 -39.57 -24.42
C ASP A 493 36.49 -40.00 -23.33
N SER A 494 35.20 -39.98 -23.70
CA SER A 494 34.46 -41.24 -23.78
C SER A 494 33.28 -41.11 -24.75
N VAL A 495 33.49 -41.68 -25.93
CA VAL A 495 32.43 -42.16 -26.82
C VAL A 495 31.58 -43.18 -26.05
N GLU A 496 30.27 -42.97 -25.99
CA GLU A 496 29.32 -44.07 -26.19
C GLU A 496 27.97 -43.54 -26.66
N GLU A 497 27.66 -43.90 -27.91
CA GLU A 497 26.30 -43.95 -28.43
C GLU A 497 25.43 -44.80 -27.49
N HIS A 498 24.20 -44.37 -27.20
CA HIS A 498 23.06 -45.22 -27.50
C HIS A 498 21.73 -44.46 -27.48
N SER A 499 21.19 -44.31 -28.69
CA SER A 499 19.77 -44.49 -28.95
C SER A 499 19.25 -45.73 -28.22
N SER A 500 18.17 -45.61 -27.45
CA SER A 500 16.90 -46.32 -27.68
C SER A 500 15.95 -46.18 -26.49
N THR A 501 14.77 -45.67 -26.82
CA THR A 501 13.46 -46.06 -26.29
C THR A 501 13.40 -47.53 -25.83
N THR A 502 12.79 -47.85 -24.67
CA THR A 502 11.74 -48.88 -24.48
C THR A 502 11.45 -49.19 -23.00
N ARG A 503 10.21 -48.89 -22.60
CA ARG A 503 9.23 -49.65 -21.76
C ARG A 503 9.64 -50.42 -20.48
N LEU A 504 8.88 -50.09 -19.43
CA LEU A 504 8.02 -50.95 -18.57
C LEU A 504 8.59 -52.23 -17.91
N ILE A 505 8.47 -52.22 -16.57
CA ILE A 505 7.88 -53.25 -15.68
C ILE A 505 8.38 -54.70 -15.83
N HIS A 506 9.12 -55.20 -14.85
CA HIS A 506 8.63 -56.18 -13.87
C HIS A 506 9.63 -56.42 -12.74
N ASP A 507 9.05 -56.56 -11.54
CA ASP A 507 9.56 -57.04 -10.24
C ASP A 507 10.45 -56.12 -9.36
#